data_AF-A0A7S0VYP1-F1
#
_entry.id   AF-A0A7S0VYP1-F1
#
_cell.length_a   1.000
_cell.length_b   1.000
_cell.length_c   1.000
_cell.angle_alpha   90.00
_cell.angle_beta   90.00
_cell.angle_gamma   90.00
#
_symmetry.space_group_name_H-M   'P 1'
#
loop_
_entity.id
_entity.type
_entity.pdbx_description
1 polymer ?
#
loop_
_entity_poly.entity_id
_entity_poly.type
_entity_poly.pdbx_seq_one_letter_code
_entity_poly.pdbx_strand_id
1 'polypeptide(L)'
;GMKNVPWHEEVLGFTQQVCDAAGGDYEVASEHAHSCAVLIAHKKFKRGGEWYTHIDFDKFLELAKSGEEFCSEDYMAKTPEWAVIGKGIPGDGGFDPAETHFRRGKRA
;
A
#
# COMPACT_ATOMS: atom_id res chain seq x y z
N GLY A 1 -1.04 -0.05 -28.76
CA GLY A 1 -0.23 0.15 -27.55
C GLY A 1 -0.89 -0.57 -26.38
N MET A 2 -0.08 -1.14 -25.46
CA MET A 2 -0.48 -1.78 -24.19
C MET A 2 -1.75 -2.66 -24.27
N LYS A 3 -1.74 -3.72 -25.09
CA LYS A 3 -2.84 -4.72 -25.07
C LYS A 3 -2.70 -5.75 -23.93
N ASN A 4 -1.48 -5.91 -23.41
CA ASN A 4 -1.13 -6.94 -22.42
C ASN A 4 -0.69 -6.35 -21.07
N VAL A 5 -0.86 -5.04 -20.87
CA VAL A 5 -0.55 -4.38 -19.60
C VAL A 5 -1.89 -4.11 -18.91
N PRO A 6 -2.10 -4.61 -17.69
CA PRO A 6 -3.37 -4.44 -17.00
C PRO A 6 -3.57 -2.99 -16.56
N TRP A 7 -4.84 -2.59 -16.52
CA TRP A 7 -5.27 -1.37 -15.87
C TRP A 7 -5.22 -1.53 -14.35
N HIS A 8 -5.07 -0.43 -13.63
CA HIS A 8 -5.03 -0.45 -12.17
C HIS A 8 -6.27 -1.12 -11.55
N GLU A 9 -7.46 -0.89 -12.11
CA GLU A 9 -8.71 -1.52 -11.67
C GLU A 9 -8.69 -3.05 -11.85
N GLU A 10 -8.03 -3.56 -12.91
CA GLU A 10 -7.87 -5.01 -13.12
C GLU A 10 -6.90 -5.61 -12.09
N VAL A 11 -5.85 -4.88 -11.73
CA VAL A 11 -4.92 -5.28 -10.65
C VAL A 11 -5.64 -5.29 -9.30
N LEU A 12 -6.48 -4.29 -8.99
CA LEU A 12 -7.30 -4.27 -7.79
C LEU A 12 -8.29 -5.45 -7.76
N GLY A 13 -9.01 -5.70 -8.85
CA GLY A 13 -9.96 -6.81 -8.94
C GLY A 13 -9.29 -8.18 -8.78
N PHE A 14 -8.08 -8.35 -9.32
CA PHE A 14 -7.28 -9.56 -9.12
C PHE A 14 -6.79 -9.70 -7.68
N THR A 15 -6.24 -8.63 -7.09
CA THR A 15 -5.73 -8.68 -5.69
C THR A 15 -6.83 -8.92 -4.67
N GLN A 16 -8.06 -8.45 -4.92
CA GLN A 16 -9.22 -8.80 -4.09
C GLN A 16 -9.51 -10.31 -4.13
N GLN A 17 -9.49 -10.94 -5.31
CA GLN A 17 -9.66 -12.39 -5.45
C GLN A 17 -8.55 -13.17 -4.73
N VAL A 18 -7.31 -12.66 -4.75
CA VAL A 18 -6.20 -13.25 -3.99
C VAL A 18 -6.45 -13.17 -2.47
N CYS A 19 -6.95 -12.04 -1.97
CA CYS A 19 -7.30 -11.88 -0.56
C CYS A 19 -8.41 -12.85 -0.14
N ASP A 20 -9.43 -13.01 -0.97
CA ASP A 20 -10.56 -13.91 -0.73
C ASP A 20 -10.08 -15.38 -0.72
N ALA A 21 -9.20 -15.75 -1.66
CA ALA A 21 -8.60 -17.08 -1.74
C ALA A 21 -7.65 -17.38 -0.57
N ALA A 22 -7.04 -16.35 0.02
CA ALA A 22 -6.17 -16.45 1.19
C ALA A 22 -6.94 -16.58 2.53
N GLY A 23 -8.26 -16.81 2.51
CA GLY A 23 -9.05 -17.03 3.71
C GLY A 23 -9.45 -15.75 4.44
N GLY A 24 -9.28 -14.59 3.82
CA GLY A 24 -9.74 -13.31 4.36
C GLY A 24 -8.83 -12.68 5.42
N ASP A 25 -7.64 -13.24 5.66
CA ASP A 25 -6.63 -12.66 6.57
C ASP A 25 -5.89 -11.46 5.96
N TYR A 26 -5.99 -11.29 4.65
CA TYR A 26 -5.39 -10.19 3.89
C TYR A 26 -6.47 -9.26 3.34
N GLU A 27 -6.14 -7.98 3.24
CA GLU A 27 -6.94 -6.97 2.56
C GLU A 27 -6.03 -6.00 1.80
N VAL A 28 -6.58 -5.31 0.80
CA VAL A 28 -5.88 -4.20 0.16
C VAL A 28 -5.72 -3.05 1.17
N ALA A 29 -4.48 -2.67 1.44
CA ALA A 29 -4.16 -1.62 2.39
C ALA A 29 -3.81 -0.30 1.70
N SER A 30 -3.12 -0.37 0.56
CA SER A 30 -2.61 0.79 -0.16
C SER A 30 -2.56 0.52 -1.66
N GLU A 31 -2.65 1.59 -2.43
CA GLU A 31 -2.53 1.59 -3.88
C GLU A 31 -1.46 2.60 -4.31
N HIS A 32 -1.00 2.49 -5.55
CA HIS A 32 -0.28 3.54 -6.27
C HIS A 32 -0.67 3.43 -7.76
N ALA A 33 -1.73 4.15 -8.12
CA ALA A 33 -2.43 3.98 -9.40
C ALA A 33 -1.54 4.27 -10.61
N HIS A 34 -0.63 5.26 -10.48
CA HIS A 34 0.27 5.66 -11.57
C HIS A 34 1.23 4.55 -12.00
N SER A 35 1.66 3.69 -11.06
CA SER A 35 2.52 2.54 -11.35
C SER A 35 1.76 1.21 -11.41
N CYS A 36 0.42 1.23 -11.39
CA CYS A 36 -0.43 0.05 -11.24
C CYS A 36 -0.03 -0.87 -10.06
N ALA A 37 0.46 -0.30 -8.95
CA ALA A 37 0.91 -1.07 -7.80
C ALA A 37 -0.16 -1.11 -6.70
N VAL A 38 -0.29 -2.26 -6.05
CA VAL A 38 -1.23 -2.48 -4.94
C VAL A 38 -0.51 -3.23 -3.84
N LEU A 39 -0.72 -2.83 -2.59
CA LEU A 39 -0.25 -3.53 -1.40
C LEU A 39 -1.42 -4.26 -0.75
N ILE A 40 -1.36 -5.59 -0.74
CA ILE A 40 -2.16 -6.43 0.15
C ILE A 40 -1.41 -6.63 1.46
N ALA A 41 -2.08 -6.45 2.60
CA ALA A 41 -1.49 -6.59 3.91
C ALA A 41 -2.31 -7.51 4.80
N HIS A 42 -1.62 -8.28 5.65
CA HIS A 42 -2.27 -9.09 6.67
C HIS A 42 -2.98 -8.20 7.69
N LYS A 43 -4.15 -8.60 8.18
CA LYS A 43 -4.98 -7.84 9.14
C LYS A 43 -4.28 -7.53 10.47
N LYS A 44 -3.18 -8.21 10.80
CA LYS A 44 -2.32 -7.89 11.95
C LYS A 44 -1.76 -6.45 11.90
N PHE A 45 -1.64 -5.90 10.69
CA PHE A 45 -1.26 -4.50 10.45
C PHE A 45 -2.44 -3.52 10.48
N LYS A 46 -3.66 -3.98 10.82
CA LYS A 46 -4.85 -3.16 10.91
C LYS A 46 -5.27 -2.99 12.38
N ARG A 47 -5.13 -1.79 12.93
CA ARG A 47 -5.50 -1.49 14.33
C ARG A 47 -6.60 -0.44 14.35
N GLY A 48 -7.71 -0.72 15.03
CA GLY A 48 -8.84 0.22 15.12
C GLY A 48 -9.45 0.61 13.77
N GLY A 49 -9.32 -0.24 12.74
CA GLY A 49 -9.77 0.06 11.38
C GLY A 49 -8.76 0.84 10.53
N GLU A 50 -7.63 1.25 11.10
CA GLU A 50 -6.57 1.99 10.41
C GLU A 50 -5.39 1.07 10.06
N TRP A 51 -4.72 1.37 8.95
CA TRP A 51 -3.57 0.61 8.47
C TRP A 51 -2.25 1.12 9.07
N TYR A 52 -1.39 0.19 9.44
CA TYR A 52 -0.04 0.39 9.94
C TYR A 52 0.94 -0.42 9.11
N THR A 53 1.08 -0.07 7.84
CA THR A 53 1.94 -0.80 6.88
C THR A 53 3.29 -0.14 6.64
N HIS A 54 3.54 1.03 7.23
CA HIS A 54 4.81 1.73 7.08
C HIS A 54 5.81 1.27 8.15
N ILE A 55 7.08 1.57 7.92
CA ILE A 55 8.18 1.28 8.85
C ILE A 55 8.47 2.55 9.64
N ASP A 56 8.36 2.46 10.97
CA ASP A 56 9.02 3.39 11.87
C ASP A 56 10.52 3.07 11.86
N PHE A 57 11.27 3.77 11.01
CA PHE A 57 12.69 3.49 10.82
C PHE A 57 13.52 3.77 12.06
N ASP A 58 13.18 4.80 12.83
CA ASP A 58 13.90 5.12 14.06
C ASP A 58 13.74 3.97 15.06
N LYS A 59 12.50 3.52 15.27
CA LYS A 59 12.21 2.37 16.15
C LYS A 59 12.80 1.06 15.64
N PHE A 60 12.72 0.81 14.33
CA PHE A 60 13.36 -0.35 13.70
C PHE A 60 14.87 -0.36 13.94
N LEU A 61 15.54 0.79 13.76
CA LEU A 61 16.98 0.91 13.96
C LEU A 61 17.39 0.76 15.43
N GLU A 62 16.57 1.22 16.37
CA GLU A 62 16.75 0.97 17.80
C GLU A 62 16.65 -0.52 18.14
N LEU A 63 15.58 -1.19 17.69
CA LEU A 63 15.36 -2.62 17.90
C LEU A 63 16.47 -3.45 17.25
N ALA A 64 16.87 -3.14 16.03
CA ALA A 64 17.94 -3.82 15.31
C ALA A 64 19.30 -3.71 16.03
N LYS A 65 19.56 -2.60 16.71
CA LYS A 65 20.80 -2.40 17.49
C LYS A 65 20.75 -3.05 18.87
N SER A 66 19.56 -3.34 19.40
CA SER A 66 19.39 -3.92 20.74
C SER A 66 19.95 -5.34 20.86
N GLY A 67 19.93 -6.11 19.76
CA GLY A 67 20.27 -7.53 19.76
C GLY A 67 19.17 -8.46 20.26
N GLU A 68 18.02 -7.92 20.65
CA GLU A 68 16.83 -8.68 21.06
C GLU A 68 16.01 -9.14 19.84
N GLU A 69 15.20 -10.19 20.03
CA GLU A 69 14.21 -10.59 19.03
C GLU A 69 13.05 -9.56 18.98
N PHE A 70 12.66 -9.17 17.77
CA PHE A 70 11.52 -8.28 17.54
C PHE A 70 10.78 -8.66 16.25
N CYS A 71 9.54 -8.21 16.11
CA CYS A 71 8.68 -8.49 14.97
C CYS A 71 8.19 -7.21 14.29
N SER A 72 7.49 -7.38 13.16
CA SER A 72 6.98 -6.26 12.36
C SER A 72 6.03 -5.34 13.12
N GLU A 73 5.25 -5.89 14.06
CA GLU A 73 4.31 -5.14 14.88
C GLU A 73 5.00 -4.21 15.88
N ASP A 74 6.29 -4.44 16.16
CA ASP A 74 7.08 -3.61 17.06
C ASP A 74 7.53 -2.31 16.41
N TYR A 75 7.70 -2.25 15.09
CA TYR A 75 8.16 -1.06 14.37
C TYR A 75 7.20 -0.59 13.27
N MET A 76 5.97 -1.07 13.25
CA MET A 76 5.01 -0.58 12.26
C MET A 76 4.53 0.83 12.59
N ALA A 77 4.50 1.68 11.57
CA ALA A 77 3.98 3.03 11.58
C ALA A 77 2.67 3.11 10.81
N LYS A 78 1.86 4.11 11.16
CA LYS A 78 0.58 4.37 10.49
C LYS A 78 0.81 4.64 9.00
N THR A 79 0.00 4.00 8.15
CA THR A 79 0.00 4.25 6.72
C THR A 79 -0.46 5.68 6.47
N PRO A 80 0.28 6.50 5.68
CA PRO A 80 -0.15 7.84 5.31
C PRO A 80 -1.54 7.81 4.68
N GLU A 81 -2.39 8.77 5.04
CA GLU A 81 -3.80 8.78 4.63
C GLU A 81 -3.95 8.75 3.10
N TRP A 82 -3.10 9.47 2.38
CA TRP A 82 -3.09 9.50 0.92
C TRP A 82 -2.68 8.17 0.28
N ALA A 83 -1.94 7.33 1.00
CA ALA A 83 -1.50 6.01 0.55
C ALA A 83 -2.58 4.95 0.75
N VAL A 84 -3.50 5.16 1.69
CA VAL A 84 -4.57 4.18 1.98
C VAL A 84 -5.50 4.07 0.78
N ILE A 85 -5.84 2.82 0.43
CA ILE A 85 -6.77 2.50 -0.65
C ILE A 85 -8.04 3.38 -0.59
N GLY A 86 -8.34 4.08 -1.68
CA GLY A 86 -9.53 4.93 -1.82
C GLY A 86 -9.49 6.27 -1.08
N LYS A 87 -8.40 6.61 -0.38
CA LYS A 87 -8.24 7.89 0.36
C LYS A 87 -7.29 8.88 -0.33
N GLY A 88 -6.52 8.41 -1.32
CA GLY A 88 -5.69 9.26 -2.16
C GLY A 88 -6.47 10.18 -3.11
N ILE A 89 -5.75 10.94 -3.93
CA ILE A 89 -6.35 11.81 -4.96
C ILE A 89 -7.10 10.93 -5.99
N PRO A 90 -8.38 11.20 -6.29
CA PRO A 90 -9.13 10.44 -7.29
C PRO A 90 -8.40 10.39 -8.64
N GLY A 91 -8.14 9.19 -9.14
CA GLY A 91 -7.42 8.94 -10.39
C GLY A 91 -5.90 8.90 -10.28
N ASP A 92 -5.31 9.38 -9.18
CA ASP A 92 -3.86 9.29 -8.90
C ASP A 92 -3.53 8.38 -7.71
N GLY A 93 -4.55 7.95 -6.94
CA GLY A 93 -4.57 6.98 -5.84
C GLY A 93 -3.20 6.57 -5.30
N GLY A 94 -2.86 7.01 -4.09
CA GLY A 94 -1.61 6.62 -3.43
C GLY A 94 -0.36 7.38 -3.83
N PHE A 95 -0.48 8.42 -4.66
CA PHE A 95 0.63 9.31 -4.96
C PHE A 95 0.87 10.27 -3.77
N ASP A 96 2.13 10.46 -3.38
CA ASP A 96 2.50 11.36 -2.30
C ASP A 96 2.19 12.83 -2.70
N PRO A 97 1.30 13.54 -1.98
CA PRO A 97 0.96 14.93 -2.28
C PRO A 97 2.15 15.90 -2.25
N ALA A 98 3.27 15.54 -1.61
CA ALA A 98 4.49 16.33 -1.59
C ALA A 98 5.32 16.20 -2.87
N GLU A 99 5.08 15.18 -3.70
CA GLU A 99 5.80 14.95 -4.94
C GLU A 99 5.16 15.66 -6.13
N THR A 100 5.97 15.99 -7.15
CA THR A 100 5.46 16.61 -8.38
C THR A 100 5.01 15.56 -9.38
N HIS A 101 3.72 15.56 -9.72
CA HIS A 101 3.14 14.64 -10.68
C HIS A 101 3.57 14.99 -12.12
N PHE A 102 4.39 14.13 -12.75
CA PHE A 102 4.66 14.21 -14.19
C PHE A 102 3.70 13.31 -14.96
N ARG A 103 2.50 13.82 -15.27
CA ARG A 103 1.55 13.08 -16.13
C ARG A 103 2.05 13.06 -17.57
N ARG A 104 2.28 11.85 -18.10
CA ARG A 104 2.57 11.66 -19.53
C ARG A 104 1.35 12.13 -20.34
N GLY A 105 1.57 12.98 -21.36
CA GLY A 105 0.53 13.72 -22.07
C GLY A 105 -0.64 12.86 -22.60
N LYS A 106 -1.82 13.48 -22.71
CA LYS A 106 -3.06 12.87 -23.21
C LYS A 106 -2.81 12.06 -24.49
N ARG A 107 -3.40 10.87 -24.57
CA ARG A 107 -3.59 10.18 -25.87
C ARG A 107 -4.32 11.15 -26.81
N ALA A 108 -3.73 11.37 -27.99
CA ALA A 108 -4.47 11.81 -29.16
C ALA A 108 -5.47 10.72 -29.59
#